data_AF-A0A2V1CBY0-F1
#
_entry.id   AF-A0A2V1CBY0-F1
#
_cell.length_a   1.000
_cell.length_b   1.000
_cell.length_c   1.000
_cell.angle_alpha   90.00
_cell.angle_beta   90.00
_cell.angle_gamma   90.00
#
_symmetry.space_group_name_H-M   'P 1'
#
loop_
_entity.id
_entity.type
_entity.pdbx_description
1 polymer ?
#
loop_
_entity_poly.entity_id
_entity_poly.type
_entity_poly.pdbx_seq_one_letter_code
_entity_poly.pdbx_strand_id
1 'polypeptide(L)'
;MALNLLSTILHTTRQMFQSQVLASNTLNPTLLSIGQIGYHLQSQYLLIPDRFGFFTAGPPRYQVYQGFHVVFVLNMTIVSDVVLGLPHLVMSQSAHRRKFWRLVLVQALFIGVIVMMIWVLELYGGRRAENYVWKDWKARVD
;
A
#
# COMPACT_ATOMS: atom_id res chain seq x y z
N MET A 1 -11.71 18.37 -20.94
CA MET A 1 -11.95 17.91 -19.55
C MET A 1 -11.47 16.46 -19.34
N ALA A 2 -11.95 15.47 -20.10
CA ALA A 2 -11.54 14.06 -19.96
C ALA A 2 -10.04 13.80 -20.19
N LEU A 3 -9.43 14.45 -21.18
CA LEU A 3 -7.98 14.33 -21.46
C LEU A 3 -7.09 14.83 -20.32
N ASN A 4 -7.51 15.91 -19.63
CA ASN A 4 -6.76 16.48 -18.49
C ASN A 4 -6.88 15.59 -17.23
N LEU A 5 -8.02 14.90 -17.08
CA LEU A 5 -8.20 13.93 -16.01
C LEU A 5 -7.30 12.70 -16.22
N LEU A 6 -7.30 12.15 -17.43
CA LEU A 6 -6.47 10.99 -17.78
C LEU A 6 -4.98 11.27 -17.59
N SER A 7 -4.48 12.43 -18.02
CA SER A 7 -3.08 12.80 -17.83
C SER A 7 -2.71 12.93 -16.35
N THR A 8 -3.62 13.50 -15.54
CA THR A 8 -3.43 13.62 -14.08
C THR A 8 -3.39 12.25 -13.41
N ILE A 9 -4.29 11.34 -13.78
CA ILE A 9 -4.31 9.96 -13.26
C ILE A 9 -3.01 9.26 -13.61
N LEU A 10 -2.61 9.26 -14.89
CA LEU A 10 -1.37 8.60 -15.32
C LEU A 10 -0.12 9.18 -14.63
N HIS A 11 -0.06 10.50 -14.48
CA HIS A 11 1.03 11.17 -13.77
C HIS A 11 1.08 10.73 -12.30
N THR A 12 -0.06 10.73 -11.61
CA THR A 12 -0.13 10.34 -10.20
C THR A 12 0.23 8.87 -10.02
N THR A 13 -0.34 7.98 -10.85
CA THR A 13 -0.02 6.55 -10.84
C THR A 13 1.48 6.33 -11.04
N ARG A 14 2.11 7.03 -11.99
CA ARG A 14 3.56 6.93 -12.20
C ARG A 14 4.33 7.33 -10.94
N GLN A 15 3.92 8.39 -10.25
CA GLN A 15 4.58 8.83 -9.03
C GLN A 15 4.41 7.85 -7.86
N MET A 16 3.30 7.10 -7.79
CA MET A 16 3.11 6.05 -6.79
C MET A 16 4.12 4.91 -6.93
N PHE A 17 4.59 4.62 -8.16
CA PHE A 17 5.57 3.58 -8.44
C PHE A 17 7.02 4.08 -8.52
N GLN A 18 7.26 5.37 -8.29
CA GLN A 18 8.61 5.91 -8.19
C GLN A 18 9.27 5.53 -6.85
N SER A 19 10.59 5.71 -6.78
CA SER A 19 11.34 5.55 -5.55
C SER A 19 10.84 6.50 -4.46
N GLN A 20 11.04 6.08 -3.21
CA GLN A 20 10.63 6.85 -2.03
C GLN A 20 11.42 8.18 -1.92
N VAL A 21 12.66 8.23 -2.40
CA VAL A 21 13.41 9.47 -2.69
C VAL A 21 13.65 9.59 -4.18
N LEU A 22 13.39 10.79 -4.69
CA LEU A 22 13.61 11.18 -6.06
C LEU A 22 15.10 11.47 -6.32
N ALA A 23 15.50 11.53 -7.60
CA ALA A 23 16.88 11.82 -8.00
C ALA A 23 17.43 13.13 -7.40
N SER A 24 16.56 14.11 -7.13
CA SER A 24 16.87 15.37 -6.44
C SER A 24 17.16 15.24 -4.94
N ASN A 25 17.26 14.01 -4.40
CA ASN A 25 17.38 13.73 -2.97
C ASN A 25 16.21 14.27 -2.13
N THR A 26 15.06 14.48 -2.77
CA THR A 26 13.82 14.94 -2.12
C THR A 26 12.87 13.76 -1.93
N LEU A 27 12.04 13.85 -0.89
CA LEU A 27 10.99 12.87 -0.64
C LEU A 27 9.96 12.90 -1.78
N ASN A 28 9.46 11.71 -2.16
CA ASN A 28 8.38 11.60 -3.12
C ASN A 28 7.09 12.24 -2.53
N PRO A 29 6.60 13.35 -3.10
CA PRO A 29 5.48 14.09 -2.53
C PRO A 29 4.17 13.31 -2.59
N THR A 30 4.00 12.43 -3.59
CA THR A 30 2.78 11.64 -3.75
C THR A 30 2.67 10.57 -2.69
N LEU A 31 3.78 9.88 -2.40
CA LEU A 31 3.83 8.90 -1.31
C LEU A 31 3.69 9.56 0.06
N LEU A 32 4.25 10.77 0.24
CA LEU A 32 4.07 11.54 1.46
C LEU A 32 2.59 11.89 1.67
N SER A 33 1.92 12.40 0.64
CA SER A 33 0.49 12.73 0.68
C SER A 33 -0.36 11.50 1.02
N ILE A 34 -0.05 10.33 0.44
CA ILE A 34 -0.75 9.08 0.78
C ILE A 34 -0.57 8.74 2.26
N GLY A 35 0.65 8.86 2.80
CA GLY A 35 0.91 8.63 4.22
C GLY A 35 0.13 9.58 5.13
N GLN A 36 0.10 10.88 4.79
CA GLN A 36 -0.60 11.90 5.55
C GLN A 36 -2.13 11.73 5.53
N ILE A 37 -2.70 11.52 4.35
CA ILE A 37 -4.14 11.28 4.18
C ILE A 37 -4.52 9.98 4.88
N GLY A 38 -3.72 8.92 4.71
CA GLY A 38 -3.92 7.64 5.39
C GLY A 38 -3.95 7.79 6.90
N TYR A 39 -3.01 8.56 7.47
CA TYR A 39 -3.01 8.86 8.90
C TYR A 39 -4.25 9.64 9.34
N HIS A 40 -4.66 10.64 8.57
CA HIS A 40 -5.85 11.44 8.87
C HIS A 40 -7.13 10.59 8.86
N LEU A 41 -7.31 9.75 7.84
CA LEU A 41 -8.42 8.79 7.76
C LEU A 41 -8.42 7.82 8.95
N GLN A 42 -7.26 7.25 9.24
CA GLN A 42 -7.08 6.28 10.32
C GLN A 42 -7.40 6.89 11.69
N SER A 43 -6.85 8.07 12.00
CA SER A 43 -6.96 8.70 13.32
C SER A 43 -8.31 9.39 13.53
N GLN A 44 -8.83 10.10 12.53
CA GLN A 44 -10.02 10.95 12.72
C GLN A 44 -11.33 10.26 12.35
N TYR A 45 -11.32 9.41 11.32
CA TYR A 45 -12.55 8.77 10.84
C TYR A 45 -12.72 7.37 11.39
N LEU A 46 -11.64 6.59 11.41
CA LEU A 46 -11.66 5.21 11.91
C LEU A 46 -11.36 5.12 13.40
N LEU A 47 -10.90 6.21 14.03
CA LEU A 47 -10.55 6.29 15.45
C LEU A 47 -9.58 5.19 15.90
N ILE A 48 -8.71 4.74 14.99
CA ILE A 48 -7.72 3.71 15.27
C ILE A 48 -6.59 4.37 16.07
N PRO A 49 -6.31 3.92 17.31
CA PRO A 49 -5.23 4.48 18.11
C PRO A 49 -3.89 4.29 17.41
N ASP A 50 -2.99 5.29 17.51
CA ASP A 50 -1.69 5.26 16.83
C ASP A 50 -0.95 3.94 17.03
N ARG A 51 -0.92 3.41 18.27
CA ARG A 51 -0.25 2.14 18.59
C ARG A 51 -0.70 0.92 17.77
N PHE A 52 -1.89 0.95 17.18
CA PHE A 52 -2.42 -0.12 16.32
C PHE A 52 -2.52 0.29 14.85
N GLY A 53 -2.28 1.57 14.58
CA GLY A 53 -2.33 2.15 13.26
C GLY A 53 -1.20 1.66 12.36
N PHE A 54 -1.52 1.54 11.07
CA PHE A 54 -0.52 1.37 10.01
C PHE A 54 0.21 2.67 9.76
N PHE A 55 -0.52 3.79 9.74
CA PHE A 55 0.02 5.13 9.53
C PHE A 55 0.35 5.80 10.85
N THR A 56 1.29 6.74 10.82
CA THR A 56 1.69 7.53 12.00
C THR A 56 1.94 9.00 11.66
N ALA A 57 1.75 9.90 12.63
CA ALA A 57 2.14 11.31 12.53
C ALA A 57 3.66 11.56 12.51
N GLY A 58 4.48 10.51 12.49
CA GLY A 58 5.93 10.57 12.60
C GLY A 58 6.63 11.35 11.47
N PRO A 59 7.97 11.32 11.42
CA PRO A 59 8.74 12.12 10.46
C PRO A 59 8.28 11.90 9.01
N PRO A 60 8.37 12.92 8.12
CA PRO A 60 7.92 12.81 6.72
C PRO A 60 8.52 11.60 5.97
N ARG A 61 9.76 11.22 6.31
CA ARG A 61 10.42 10.03 5.75
C ARG A 61 9.65 8.76 6.07
N TYR A 62 9.20 8.62 7.30
CA TYR A 62 8.46 7.45 7.71
C TYR A 62 7.08 7.40 7.06
N GLN A 63 6.43 8.54 6.90
CA GLN A 63 5.13 8.64 6.20
C GLN A 63 5.24 8.27 4.71
N VAL A 64 6.33 8.65 4.02
CA VAL A 64 6.60 8.20 2.64
C VAL A 64 6.81 6.70 2.58
N TYR A 65 7.57 6.15 3.53
CA TYR A 65 7.80 4.71 3.62
C TYR A 65 6.49 3.95 3.85
N GLN A 66 5.59 4.44 4.72
CA GLN A 66 4.25 3.89 4.94
C GLN A 66 3.38 4.00 3.67
N GLY A 67 3.39 5.17 3.01
CA GLY A 67 2.69 5.38 1.75
C GLY A 67 3.13 4.39 0.66
N PHE A 68 4.43 4.14 0.56
CA PHE A 68 4.98 3.14 -0.35
C PHE A 68 4.48 1.72 -0.04
N HIS A 69 4.48 1.31 1.23
CA HIS A 69 4.02 -0.03 1.62
C HIS A 69 2.53 -0.21 1.32
N VAL A 70 1.71 0.81 1.54
CA VAL A 70 0.28 0.75 1.17
C VAL A 70 0.10 0.64 -0.34
N VAL A 71 0.81 1.43 -1.14
CA VAL A 71 0.77 1.30 -2.61
C VAL A 71 1.19 -0.09 -3.05
N PHE A 72 2.26 -0.64 -2.46
CA PHE A 72 2.75 -1.98 -2.78
C PHE A 72 1.71 -3.06 -2.44
N VAL A 73 1.12 -3.01 -1.25
CA VAL A 73 0.08 -3.95 -0.81
C VAL A 73 -1.15 -3.86 -1.71
N LEU A 74 -1.64 -2.66 -2.01
CA LEU A 74 -2.78 -2.46 -2.90
C LEU A 74 -2.50 -3.01 -4.30
N ASN A 75 -1.31 -2.74 -4.85
CA ASN A 75 -0.94 -3.25 -6.17
C ASN A 75 -0.86 -4.78 -6.19
N MET A 76 -0.25 -5.40 -5.17
CA MET A 76 -0.18 -6.86 -5.05
C MET A 76 -1.57 -7.50 -4.97
N THR A 77 -2.48 -6.91 -4.19
CA THR A 77 -3.87 -7.37 -4.11
C THR A 77 -4.55 -7.27 -5.47
N ILE A 78 -4.47 -6.13 -6.16
CA ILE A 78 -5.08 -5.94 -7.48
C ILE A 78 -4.53 -6.94 -8.50
N VAL A 79 -3.20 -7.13 -8.56
CA VAL A 79 -2.59 -8.09 -9.49
C VAL A 79 -3.04 -9.51 -9.16
N SER A 80 -3.10 -9.89 -7.87
CA SER A 80 -3.58 -11.20 -7.46
C SER A 80 -5.05 -11.41 -7.86
N ASP A 81 -5.89 -10.39 -7.71
CA ASP A 81 -7.31 -10.44 -8.07
C ASP A 81 -7.52 -10.47 -9.59
N VAL A 82 -6.67 -9.82 -10.38
CA VAL A 82 -6.75 -9.90 -11.85
C VAL A 82 -6.30 -11.28 -12.34
N VAL A 83 -5.16 -11.77 -11.85
CA VAL A 83 -4.57 -13.06 -12.28
C VAL A 83 -5.45 -14.23 -11.85
N LEU A 84 -5.92 -14.21 -10.62
CA LEU A 84 -6.73 -15.30 -10.07
C LEU A 84 -8.22 -15.08 -10.35
N GLY A 85 -8.72 -13.84 -10.36
CA GLY A 85 -10.15 -13.52 -10.48
C GLY A 85 -10.76 -13.83 -11.84
N LEU A 86 -9.99 -13.80 -12.94
CA LEU A 86 -10.48 -14.24 -14.25
C LEU A 86 -10.89 -15.73 -14.27
N PRO A 87 -10.05 -16.67 -13.78
CA PRO A 87 -10.45 -18.05 -13.51
C PRO A 87 -11.69 -18.17 -12.59
N HIS A 88 -11.78 -17.34 -11.56
CA HIS A 88 -12.92 -17.32 -10.64
C HIS A 88 -14.23 -16.92 -11.34
N LEU A 89 -14.21 -15.92 -12.23
CA LEU A 89 -15.39 -15.50 -13.01
C LEU A 89 -15.89 -16.62 -13.91
N VAL A 90 -14.98 -17.33 -14.60
CA VAL A 90 -15.33 -18.50 -15.43
C VAL A 90 -15.91 -19.63 -14.57
N MET A 91 -15.31 -19.92 -13.42
CA MET A 91 -15.81 -20.94 -12.50
C MET A 91 -17.16 -20.58 -11.86
N SER A 92 -17.45 -19.29 -11.67
CA SER A 92 -18.72 -18.83 -11.07
C SER A 92 -19.93 -19.08 -11.97
N GLN A 93 -19.72 -19.13 -13.29
CA GLN A 93 -20.75 -19.47 -14.28
C GLN A 93 -20.97 -20.99 -14.44
N SER A 94 -20.12 -21.82 -13.83
CA SER A 94 -20.23 -23.28 -13.87
C SER A 94 -21.01 -23.85 -12.68
N ALA A 95 -21.44 -25.11 -12.77
CA ALA A 95 -22.07 -25.86 -11.66
C ALA A 95 -21.15 -26.04 -10.41
N HIS A 96 -19.97 -25.43 -10.38
CA HIS A 96 -18.95 -25.59 -9.35
C HIS A 96 -18.88 -24.43 -8.35
N ARG A 97 -20.00 -23.76 -8.09
CA ARG A 97 -20.13 -22.63 -7.15
C ARG A 97 -19.49 -22.87 -5.77
N ARG A 98 -19.53 -24.10 -5.24
CA ARG A 98 -18.89 -24.45 -3.95
C ARG A 98 -17.35 -24.43 -4.02
N LYS A 99 -16.75 -24.80 -5.17
CA LYS A 99 -15.29 -24.73 -5.39
C LYS A 99 -14.83 -23.28 -5.55
N PHE A 100 -15.63 -22.45 -6.22
CA PHE A 100 -15.41 -21.02 -6.35
C PHE A 100 -15.25 -20.34 -4.98
N TRP A 101 -16.22 -20.51 -4.07
CA TRP A 101 -16.14 -19.87 -2.74
C TRP A 101 -14.96 -20.36 -1.90
N ARG A 102 -14.53 -21.61 -2.08
CA ARG A 102 -13.32 -22.13 -1.41
C ARG A 102 -12.06 -21.43 -1.91
N LEU A 103 -11.94 -21.22 -3.22
CA LEU A 103 -10.77 -20.53 -3.79
C LEU A 103 -10.74 -19.05 -3.35
N VAL A 104 -11.88 -18.37 -3.38
CA VAL A 104 -12.01 -16.99 -2.86
C VAL A 104 -11.58 -16.92 -1.38
N LEU A 105 -12.04 -17.86 -0.56
CA LEU A 105 -11.66 -17.92 0.85
C LEU A 105 -10.15 -18.14 1.03
N VAL A 106 -9.56 -19.08 0.27
CA VAL A 106 -8.11 -19.35 0.33
C VAL A 106 -7.30 -18.11 -0.09
N GLN A 107 -7.71 -17.43 -1.16
CA GLN A 107 -7.07 -16.20 -1.61
C GLN A 107 -7.19 -15.08 -0.58
N ALA A 108 -8.38 -14.87 -0.02
CA ALA A 108 -8.61 -13.88 1.03
C ALA A 108 -7.76 -14.16 2.28
N LEU A 109 -7.64 -15.43 2.69
CA LEU A 109 -6.77 -15.83 3.80
C LEU A 109 -5.30 -15.56 3.50
N PHE A 110 -4.83 -15.87 2.28
CA PHE A 110 -3.45 -15.62 1.87
C PHE A 110 -3.10 -14.12 1.88
N ILE A 111 -3.98 -13.29 1.30
CA ILE A 111 -3.83 -11.83 1.33
C ILE A 111 -3.86 -11.32 2.78
N GLY A 112 -4.81 -11.81 3.58
CA GLY A 112 -4.92 -11.46 4.99
C GLY A 112 -3.65 -11.76 5.79
N VAL A 113 -3.01 -12.92 5.56
CA VAL A 113 -1.74 -13.28 6.19
C VAL A 113 -0.62 -12.33 5.79
N ILE A 114 -0.51 -11.97 4.50
CA ILE A 114 0.51 -11.02 4.02
C ILE A 114 0.31 -9.65 4.66
N VAL A 115 -0.92 -9.12 4.63
CA VAL A 115 -1.26 -7.82 5.23
C VAL A 115 -0.98 -7.82 6.73
N MET A 116 -1.35 -8.89 7.43
CA MET A 116 -1.08 -9.05 8.86
C MET A 116 0.43 -9.08 9.14
N MET A 117 1.20 -9.81 8.35
CA MET A 117 2.65 -9.88 8.50
C MET A 117 3.30 -8.50 8.31
N ILE A 118 2.90 -7.76 7.27
CA ILE A 118 3.39 -6.40 7.04
C ILE A 118 2.99 -5.49 8.19
N TRP A 119 1.74 -5.55 8.65
CA TRP A 119 1.27 -4.76 9.79
C TRP A 119 2.06 -5.05 11.07
N VAL A 120 2.34 -6.32 11.37
CA VAL A 120 3.20 -6.71 12.51
C VAL A 120 4.61 -6.16 12.36
N LEU A 121 5.20 -6.27 11.16
CA LEU A 121 6.53 -5.72 10.88
C LEU A 121 6.58 -4.19 11.01
N GLU A 122 5.49 -3.50 10.68
CA GLU A 122 5.36 -2.05 10.88
C GLU A 122 5.20 -1.67 12.36
N LEU A 123 4.41 -2.45 13.12
CA LEU A 123 4.18 -2.19 14.54
C LEU A 123 5.43 -2.41 15.40
N TYR A 124 6.15 -3.51 15.15
CA TYR A 124 7.32 -3.91 15.93
C TYR A 124 8.64 -3.54 15.28
N GLY A 125 8.60 -2.93 14.09
CA GLY A 125 9.78 -2.46 13.39
C GLY A 125 10.44 -1.30 14.12
N GLY A 126 11.78 -1.36 14.27
CA GLY A 126 12.56 -0.26 14.85
C GLY A 126 12.43 1.07 14.10
N ARG A 127 11.92 1.06 12.86
CA ARG A 127 11.63 2.24 12.02
C ARG A 127 10.64 3.22 12.64
N ARG A 128 9.81 2.75 13.57
CA ARG A 128 8.84 3.56 14.30
C ARG A 128 9.45 4.36 15.45
N ALA A 129 10.63 3.97 15.92
CA ALA A 129 11.30 4.67 17.01
C ALA A 129 11.67 6.09 16.59
N GLU A 130 11.44 7.07 17.47
CA GLU A 130 11.73 8.49 17.19
C GLU A 130 13.21 8.74 16.86
N ASN A 131 14.10 7.93 17.45
CA ASN A 131 15.54 7.99 17.23
C ASN A 131 16.03 7.08 16.07
N TYR A 132 15.13 6.55 15.25
CA TYR A 132 15.51 5.69 14.15
C TYR A 132 16.31 6.45 13.08
N VAL A 133 17.56 6.03 12.87
CA VAL A 133 18.42 6.59 11.83
C VAL A 133 18.24 5.81 10.54
N TRP A 134 17.67 6.47 9.53
CA TRP A 134 17.46 5.92 8.20
C TRP A 134 18.79 5.82 7.43
N LYS A 135 19.39 4.62 7.40
CA LYS A 135 20.74 4.38 6.81
C LYS A 135 20.75 4.30 5.28
N ASP A 136 19.68 3.82 4.65
CA ASP A 136 19.72 3.29 3.27
C ASP A 136 18.99 4.15 2.23
N TRP A 137 18.70 5.41 2.57
CA TRP A 137 17.83 6.25 1.76
C TRP A 137 18.59 7.22 0.87
N LYS A 138 19.42 6.69 -0.04
CA LYS A 138 19.96 7.48 -1.17
C LYS A 138 19.04 7.34 -2.37
N ALA A 139 18.98 8.35 -3.23
CA ALA A 139 18.38 8.20 -4.55
C ALA A 139 18.99 6.97 -5.23
N ARG A 140 18.17 6.18 -5.92
CA ARG A 140 18.70 5.13 -6.79
C ARG A 140 19.58 5.85 -7.82
N VAL A 141 20.89 5.60 -7.78
CA VAL A 141 21.83 6.14 -8.76
C VAL A 141 21.76 5.16 -9.92
N ASP A 142 20.87 5.48 -10.86
CA ASP A 142 20.73 4.78 -12.12
C ASP A 142 21.97 5.05 -12.99
#